data_AF-A0A973TTD9-F1
#
_entry.id   AF-A0A973TTD9-F1
#
_cell.length_a   1.000
_cell.length_b   1.000
_cell.length_c   1.000
_cell.angle_alpha   90.00
_cell.angle_beta   90.00
_cell.angle_gamma   90.00
#
_symmetry.space_group_name_H-M   'P 1'
#
loop_
_entity.id
_entity.type
_entity.pdbx_description
1 polymer ?
#
loop_
_entity_poly.entity_id
_entity_poly.type
_entity_poly.pdbx_seq_one_letter_code
_entity_poly.pdbx_strand_id
1 'polypeptide(L)'
;MGRKSALAGWLRELDAGQIRDILALRKDAAERRPRSLRALADELTSTASLRAAVDGLDQACRDVLDTVVRLGDEAGVDVLAERLRCNGKASRAELKRALGQLRDRALVWPAQGRLVGSPGLRPLEDEPPRRITPAPRAPRRAPQNRGFADRAAIAPATSTVDGVTRLVDLCDVELVACRGGVGLRELRRLAGVLRADEGRTRLWVGLAVEARLLAVDDGRLVPTVRSDGWRAASPADRLAVLAQAWPRMTWVPGRQRPAAAEPSSSDSGDRTRLGLLERYARLG
;
A
#
# COMPACT_ATOMS: atom_id res chain seq x y z
N MET A 1 -27.63 -24.90 1.82
CA MET A 1 -26.21 -25.16 1.43
C MET A 1 -25.37 -23.99 1.92
N GLY A 2 -24.29 -24.20 2.68
CA GLY A 2 -23.49 -23.09 3.22
C GLY A 2 -22.73 -22.32 2.12
N ARG A 3 -22.58 -20.99 2.25
CA ARG A 3 -21.88 -20.12 1.27
C ARG A 3 -20.45 -20.59 0.94
N LYS A 4 -19.75 -21.25 1.87
CA LYS A 4 -18.44 -21.90 1.62
C LYS A 4 -18.54 -23.07 0.62
N SER A 5 -19.60 -23.87 0.71
CA SER A 5 -19.87 -24.95 -0.24
C SER A 5 -20.20 -24.40 -1.64
N ALA A 6 -20.88 -23.24 -1.69
CA ALA A 6 -21.14 -22.55 -2.95
C ALA A 6 -19.85 -22.06 -3.63
N LEU A 7 -18.86 -21.57 -2.87
CA LEU A 7 -17.55 -21.21 -3.42
C LEU A 7 -16.82 -22.43 -3.98
N ALA A 8 -16.75 -23.53 -3.22
CA ALA A 8 -16.12 -24.76 -3.70
C ALA A 8 -16.85 -25.37 -4.92
N GLY A 9 -18.17 -25.14 -5.03
CA GLY A 9 -18.97 -25.49 -6.21
C GLY A 9 -18.58 -24.67 -7.43
N TRP A 10 -18.54 -23.34 -7.29
CA TRP A 10 -18.12 -22.44 -8.36
C TRP A 10 -16.67 -22.69 -8.81
N LEU A 11 -15.75 -22.93 -7.88
CA LEU A 11 -14.35 -23.25 -8.21
C LEU A 11 -14.21 -24.53 -9.05
N ARG A 12 -15.16 -25.48 -8.96
CA ARG A 12 -15.17 -26.69 -9.81
C ARG A 12 -15.59 -26.41 -11.25
N GLU A 13 -16.31 -25.32 -11.49
CA GLU A 13 -16.74 -24.89 -12.83
C GLU A 13 -15.63 -24.15 -13.57
N LEU A 14 -14.57 -23.73 -12.86
CA LEU A 14 -13.43 -23.02 -13.44
C LEU A 14 -12.41 -23.97 -14.07
N ASP A 15 -11.77 -23.51 -15.14
CA ASP A 15 -10.64 -24.21 -15.73
C ASP A 15 -9.34 -23.99 -14.93
N ALA A 16 -8.31 -24.77 -15.25
CA ALA A 16 -7.02 -24.72 -14.56
C ALA A 16 -6.28 -23.38 -14.74
N GLY A 17 -6.52 -22.64 -15.83
CA GLY A 17 -5.95 -21.32 -16.06
C GLY A 17 -6.60 -20.29 -15.15
N GLN A 18 -7.93 -20.29 -15.06
CA GLN A 18 -8.70 -19.42 -14.18
C GLN A 18 -8.35 -19.62 -12.70
N ILE A 19 -8.17 -20.88 -12.26
CA ILE A 19 -7.72 -21.18 -10.90
C ILE A 19 -6.30 -20.63 -10.66
N ARG A 20 -5.41 -20.75 -11.64
CA ARG A 20 -4.04 -20.21 -11.56
C ARG A 20 -4.06 -18.69 -11.43
N ASP A 21 -4.92 -18.00 -12.17
CA ASP A 21 -5.05 -16.54 -12.12
C ASP A 21 -5.57 -16.08 -10.74
N ILE A 22 -6.53 -16.79 -10.16
CA ILE A 22 -6.99 -16.54 -8.78
C ILE A 22 -5.82 -16.70 -7.80
N LEU A 23 -5.05 -17.77 -7.90
CA LEU A 23 -3.90 -18.02 -7.01
C LEU A 23 -2.79 -16.98 -7.19
N ALA A 24 -2.60 -16.45 -8.40
CA ALA A 24 -1.64 -15.38 -8.66
C ALA A 24 -2.04 -14.06 -7.98
N LEU A 25 -3.34 -13.78 -7.88
CA LEU A 25 -3.89 -12.62 -7.18
C LEU A 25 -4.06 -12.84 -5.68
N ARG A 26 -4.16 -14.09 -5.23
CA ARG A 26 -4.36 -14.52 -3.83
C ARG A 26 -3.16 -15.35 -3.34
N LYS A 27 -1.97 -14.75 -3.42
CA LYS A 27 -0.69 -15.43 -3.11
C LYS A 27 -0.66 -16.01 -1.69
N ASP A 28 -1.28 -15.33 -0.75
CA ASP A 28 -1.43 -15.74 0.64
C ASP A 28 -2.18 -17.08 0.78
N ALA A 29 -3.20 -17.33 -0.05
CA ALA A 29 -3.89 -18.61 -0.10
C ALA A 29 -3.08 -19.67 -0.87
N ALA A 30 -2.34 -19.26 -1.91
CA ALA A 30 -1.48 -20.16 -2.69
C ALA A 30 -0.31 -20.71 -1.86
N GLU A 31 0.29 -19.89 -0.99
CA GLU A 31 1.39 -20.26 -0.11
C GLU A 31 1.02 -21.37 0.89
N ARG A 32 -0.27 -21.47 1.24
CA ARG A 32 -0.81 -22.54 2.09
C ARG A 32 -0.89 -23.90 1.40
N ARG A 33 -0.64 -23.94 0.07
CA ARG A 33 -0.62 -25.15 -0.77
C ARG A 33 -1.86 -26.05 -0.58
N PRO A 34 -3.07 -25.53 -0.84
CA PRO A 34 -4.29 -26.32 -0.69
C PRO A 34 -4.28 -27.53 -1.62
N ARG A 35 -4.59 -28.71 -1.07
CA ARG A 35 -4.58 -30.01 -1.81
C ARG A 35 -5.92 -30.38 -2.45
N SER A 36 -6.94 -29.54 -2.32
CA SER A 36 -8.25 -29.74 -2.93
C SER A 36 -8.97 -28.41 -3.13
N LEU A 37 -9.98 -28.36 -4.00
CA LEU A 37 -10.80 -27.16 -4.21
C LEU A 37 -11.58 -26.74 -2.96
N ARG A 38 -11.92 -27.70 -2.08
CA ARG A 38 -12.53 -27.41 -0.79
C ARG A 38 -11.54 -26.73 0.14
N ALA A 39 -10.31 -27.27 0.24
CA ALA A 39 -9.24 -26.64 1.02
C ALA A 39 -8.92 -25.23 0.48
N LEU A 40 -8.89 -25.06 -0.85
CA LEU A 40 -8.72 -23.75 -1.46
C LEU A 40 -9.85 -22.78 -1.09
N ALA A 41 -11.11 -23.22 -1.12
CA ALA A 41 -12.24 -22.41 -0.69
C ALA A 41 -12.13 -22.02 0.81
N ASP A 42 -11.64 -22.91 1.67
CA ASP A 42 -11.41 -22.59 3.08
C ASP A 42 -10.30 -21.55 3.26
N GLU A 43 -9.18 -21.67 2.54
CA GLU A 43 -8.09 -20.67 2.58
C GLU A 43 -8.53 -19.30 2.06
N LEU A 44 -9.24 -19.28 0.92
CA LEU A 44 -9.77 -18.06 0.30
C LEU A 44 -10.82 -17.35 1.15
N THR A 45 -11.45 -18.06 2.09
CA THR A 45 -12.49 -17.51 3.00
C THR A 45 -11.96 -17.24 4.40
N SER A 46 -10.65 -17.43 4.62
CA SER A 46 -10.00 -17.03 5.86
C SER A 46 -10.03 -15.50 6.03
N THR A 47 -10.17 -15.03 7.26
CA THR A 47 -10.24 -13.59 7.57
C THR A 47 -9.03 -12.81 7.04
N ALA A 48 -7.83 -13.40 7.18
CA ALA A 48 -6.59 -12.80 6.68
C ALA A 48 -6.61 -12.66 5.15
N SER A 49 -7.05 -13.71 4.45
CA SER A 49 -7.09 -13.73 2.99
C SER A 49 -8.13 -12.78 2.41
N LEU A 50 -9.32 -12.72 3.03
CA LEU A 50 -10.36 -11.77 2.65
C LEU A 50 -9.89 -10.32 2.85
N ARG A 51 -9.26 -10.01 3.98
CA ARG A 51 -8.70 -8.68 4.25
C ARG A 51 -7.67 -8.29 3.19
N ALA A 52 -6.67 -9.16 2.95
CA ALA A 52 -5.62 -8.90 1.98
C ALA A 52 -6.15 -8.66 0.56
N ALA A 53 -7.18 -9.41 0.17
CA ALA A 53 -7.85 -9.27 -1.12
C ALA A 53 -8.64 -7.96 -1.26
N VAL A 54 -9.34 -7.55 -0.20
CA VAL A 54 -10.10 -6.28 -0.15
C VAL A 54 -9.17 -5.07 -0.17
N ASP A 55 -8.04 -5.13 0.54
CA ASP A 55 -7.07 -4.03 0.60
C ASP A 55 -6.52 -3.63 -0.77
N GLY A 56 -6.43 -4.59 -1.70
CA GLY A 56 -5.95 -4.36 -3.07
C GLY A 56 -7.01 -3.84 -4.05
N LEU A 57 -8.24 -3.59 -3.60
CA LEU A 57 -9.33 -3.12 -4.46
C LEU A 57 -9.31 -1.60 -4.63
N ASP A 58 -9.59 -1.17 -5.86
CA ASP A 58 -9.96 0.23 -6.12
C ASP A 58 -11.36 0.55 -5.59
N GLN A 59 -11.70 1.84 -5.54
CA GLN A 59 -12.97 2.30 -4.97
C GLN A 59 -14.19 1.72 -5.70
N ALA A 60 -14.15 1.60 -7.04
CA ALA A 60 -15.25 1.03 -7.81
C ALA A 60 -15.54 -0.42 -7.37
N CYS A 61 -14.49 -1.21 -7.18
CA CYS A 61 -14.61 -2.58 -6.70
C CYS A 61 -15.14 -2.64 -5.26
N ARG A 62 -14.72 -1.71 -4.39
CA ARG A 62 -15.24 -1.60 -3.02
C ARG A 62 -16.73 -1.25 -3.01
N ASP A 63 -17.16 -0.28 -3.82
CA ASP A 63 -18.56 0.12 -3.93
C ASP A 63 -19.46 -1.06 -4.39
N VAL A 64 -18.99 -1.82 -5.39
CA VAL A 64 -19.69 -3.01 -5.88
C VAL A 64 -19.72 -4.11 -4.82
N LEU A 65 -18.59 -4.39 -4.16
CA LEU A 65 -18.51 -5.42 -3.13
C LEU A 65 -19.43 -5.12 -1.95
N ASP A 66 -19.41 -3.87 -1.46
CA ASP A 66 -20.26 -3.40 -0.37
C ASP A 66 -21.74 -3.56 -0.72
N THR A 67 -22.13 -3.16 -1.94
CA THR A 67 -23.50 -3.32 -2.44
C THR A 67 -23.94 -4.78 -2.50
N VAL A 68 -23.08 -5.69 -3.01
CA VAL A 68 -23.36 -7.14 -3.05
C VAL A 68 -23.55 -7.70 -1.63
N VAL A 69 -22.67 -7.33 -0.70
CA VAL A 69 -22.75 -7.82 0.68
C VAL A 69 -24.04 -7.36 1.36
N ARG A 70 -24.48 -6.13 1.12
CA ARG A 70 -25.72 -5.57 1.67
C ARG A 70 -26.98 -6.17 1.05
N LEU A 71 -27.00 -6.38 -0.26
CA LEU A 71 -28.14 -7.00 -0.97
C LEU A 71 -28.25 -8.50 -0.69
N GLY A 72 -27.13 -9.17 -0.39
CA GLY A 72 -27.12 -10.59 -0.07
C GLY A 72 -27.65 -11.44 -1.22
N ASP A 73 -28.76 -12.14 -0.98
CA ASP A 73 -29.30 -13.09 -1.95
C ASP A 73 -30.02 -12.40 -3.13
N GLU A 74 -30.37 -11.12 -2.99
CA GLU A 74 -30.99 -10.30 -4.04
C GLU A 74 -29.96 -9.64 -4.99
N ALA A 75 -28.67 -9.89 -4.79
CA ALA A 75 -27.62 -9.29 -5.58
C ALA A 75 -27.65 -9.80 -7.03
N GLY A 76 -28.24 -9.03 -7.94
CA GLY A 76 -28.20 -9.25 -9.39
C GLY A 76 -27.48 -8.12 -10.12
N VAL A 77 -26.94 -8.37 -11.31
CA VAL A 77 -26.20 -7.35 -12.08
C VAL A 77 -27.06 -6.11 -12.34
N ASP A 78 -28.35 -6.28 -12.64
CA ASP A 78 -29.26 -5.17 -12.89
C ASP A 78 -29.65 -4.42 -11.61
N VAL A 79 -29.85 -5.13 -10.50
CA VAL A 79 -30.10 -4.52 -9.18
C VAL A 79 -28.89 -3.67 -8.75
N LEU A 80 -27.67 -4.19 -8.94
CA LEU A 80 -26.45 -3.43 -8.70
C LEU A 80 -26.37 -2.20 -9.60
N ALA A 81 -26.70 -2.35 -10.89
CA ALA A 81 -26.65 -1.23 -11.82
C ALA A 81 -27.65 -0.13 -11.43
N GLU A 82 -28.84 -0.48 -10.93
CA GLU A 82 -29.82 0.47 -10.42
C GLU A 82 -29.31 1.16 -9.15
N ARG A 83 -28.88 0.39 -8.13
CA ARG A 83 -28.40 0.90 -6.84
C ARG A 83 -27.19 1.83 -6.98
N LEU A 84 -26.25 1.47 -7.86
CA LEU A 84 -25.05 2.25 -8.15
C LEU A 84 -25.25 3.26 -9.30
N ARG A 85 -26.49 3.45 -9.76
CA ARG A 85 -26.89 4.39 -10.83
C ARG A 85 -26.02 4.29 -12.09
N CYS A 86 -25.73 3.07 -12.50
CA CYS A 86 -24.99 2.72 -13.70
C CYS A 86 -25.89 2.81 -14.95
N ASN A 87 -26.36 4.02 -15.25
CA ASN A 87 -27.33 4.25 -16.33
C ASN A 87 -26.67 4.50 -17.70
N GLY A 88 -25.38 4.84 -17.71
CA GLY A 88 -24.63 5.19 -18.92
C GLY A 88 -23.68 4.07 -19.37
N LYS A 89 -23.27 4.12 -20.64
CA LYS A 89 -22.30 3.18 -21.22
C LYS A 89 -21.00 3.10 -20.39
N ALA A 90 -20.48 4.24 -19.95
CA ALA A 90 -19.25 4.31 -19.17
C ALA A 90 -19.40 3.67 -17.78
N SER A 91 -20.48 3.96 -17.05
CA SER A 91 -20.71 3.37 -15.71
C SER A 91 -21.08 1.88 -15.78
N ARG A 92 -21.77 1.42 -16.82
CA ARG A 92 -21.98 -0.02 -17.08
C ARG A 92 -20.67 -0.74 -17.39
N ALA A 93 -19.78 -0.11 -18.16
CA ALA A 93 -18.44 -0.67 -18.43
C ALA A 93 -17.61 -0.74 -17.14
N GLU A 94 -17.69 0.27 -16.29
CA GLU A 94 -17.02 0.30 -14.98
C GLU A 94 -17.56 -0.79 -14.04
N LEU A 95 -18.87 -0.97 -13.98
CA LEU A 95 -19.50 -2.06 -13.21
C LEU A 95 -19.03 -3.43 -13.71
N LYS A 96 -19.00 -3.64 -15.04
CA LYS A 96 -18.48 -4.88 -15.64
C LYS A 96 -17.02 -5.12 -15.29
N ARG A 97 -16.18 -4.07 -15.35
CA ARG A 97 -14.76 -4.12 -14.95
C ARG A 97 -14.62 -4.51 -13.48
N ALA A 98 -15.35 -3.85 -12.59
CA ALA A 98 -15.32 -4.11 -11.16
C ALA A 98 -15.76 -5.55 -10.82
N LEU A 99 -16.86 -6.03 -11.41
CA LEU A 99 -17.32 -7.41 -11.24
C LEU A 99 -16.29 -8.42 -11.74
N GLY A 100 -15.62 -8.15 -12.86
CA GLY A 100 -14.51 -8.97 -13.35
C GLY A 100 -13.38 -9.05 -12.31
N GLN A 101 -12.92 -7.91 -11.81
CA GLN A 101 -11.83 -7.87 -10.81
C GLN A 101 -12.18 -8.54 -9.48
N LEU A 102 -13.44 -8.46 -9.04
CA LEU A 102 -13.92 -9.16 -7.85
C LEU A 102 -14.01 -10.67 -8.08
N ARG A 103 -14.43 -11.11 -9.27
CA ARG A 103 -14.47 -12.52 -9.67
C ARG A 103 -13.08 -13.13 -9.75
N ASP A 104 -12.14 -12.42 -10.38
CA ASP A 104 -10.76 -12.89 -10.54
C ASP A 104 -10.03 -13.00 -9.19
N ARG A 105 -10.55 -12.36 -8.13
CA ARG A 105 -10.09 -12.50 -6.73
C ARG A 105 -10.92 -13.47 -5.90
N ALA A 106 -11.91 -14.15 -6.49
CA ALA A 106 -12.87 -15.00 -5.78
C ALA A 106 -13.61 -14.28 -4.62
N LEU A 107 -13.91 -12.98 -4.79
CA LEU A 107 -14.67 -12.18 -3.82
C LEU A 107 -16.16 -12.11 -4.15
N VAL A 108 -16.52 -12.05 -5.43
CA VAL A 108 -17.90 -12.10 -5.92
C VAL A 108 -17.94 -12.93 -7.18
N TRP A 109 -18.87 -13.86 -7.30
CA TRP A 109 -19.03 -14.69 -8.50
C TRP A 109 -20.50 -14.92 -8.84
N PRO A 110 -20.82 -15.19 -10.11
CA PRO A 110 -22.17 -15.61 -10.49
C PRO A 110 -22.43 -17.05 -10.01
N ALA A 111 -23.58 -17.29 -9.39
CA ALA A 111 -24.09 -18.62 -9.10
C ALA A 111 -25.62 -18.61 -9.19
N GLN A 112 -26.21 -19.54 -9.94
CA GLN A 112 -27.67 -19.69 -10.07
C GLN A 112 -28.40 -18.38 -10.45
N GLY A 113 -27.84 -17.61 -11.40
CA GLY A 113 -28.46 -16.38 -11.90
C GLY A 113 -28.31 -15.14 -10.98
N ARG A 114 -27.61 -15.27 -9.86
CA ARG A 114 -27.32 -14.16 -8.92
C ARG A 114 -25.82 -14.02 -8.65
N LEU A 115 -25.43 -12.90 -8.06
CA LEU A 115 -24.08 -12.64 -7.58
C LEU A 115 -23.97 -13.08 -6.12
N VAL A 116 -22.97 -13.90 -5.83
CA VAL A 116 -22.70 -14.39 -4.47
C VAL A 116 -21.38 -13.79 -4.00
N GLY A 117 -21.43 -13.11 -2.86
CA GLY A 117 -20.23 -12.62 -2.17
C GLY A 117 -19.56 -13.72 -1.33
N SER A 118 -18.23 -13.63 -1.22
CA SER A 118 -17.45 -14.55 -0.40
C SER A 118 -17.92 -14.57 1.06
N PRO A 119 -18.10 -15.76 1.68
CA PRO A 119 -18.56 -15.85 3.05
C PRO A 119 -17.57 -15.19 4.01
N GLY A 120 -18.08 -14.48 5.00
CA GLY A 120 -17.25 -13.79 6.00
C GLY A 120 -17.03 -12.31 5.69
N LEU A 121 -17.35 -11.86 4.48
CA LEU A 121 -17.37 -10.43 4.16
C LEU A 121 -18.42 -9.68 5.01
N ARG A 122 -18.12 -8.42 5.28
CA ARG A 122 -18.98 -7.44 5.94
C ARG A 122 -19.04 -6.19 5.06
N PRO A 123 -20.07 -5.34 5.21
CA PRO A 123 -20.05 -4.01 4.61
C PRO A 123 -18.73 -3.32 4.92
N LEU A 124 -18.13 -2.70 3.91
CA LEU A 124 -16.80 -2.09 3.97
C LEU A 124 -16.86 -0.69 4.55
N GLU A 125 -17.92 0.03 4.22
CA GLU A 125 -18.19 1.40 4.64
C GLU A 125 -19.45 1.41 5.51
N ASP A 126 -19.61 2.38 6.39
CA ASP A 126 -20.80 2.50 7.23
C ASP A 126 -22.05 2.85 6.39
N GLU A 127 -21.89 3.80 5.46
CA GLU A 127 -22.93 4.22 4.53
C GLU A 127 -22.84 3.45 3.19
N PRO A 128 -23.99 3.04 2.62
CA PRO A 128 -23.99 2.37 1.34
C PRO A 128 -23.62 3.33 0.19
N PRO A 129 -22.83 2.88 -0.79
CA PRO A 129 -22.49 3.69 -1.95
C PRO A 129 -23.73 4.01 -2.78
N ARG A 130 -23.90 5.28 -3.14
CA ARG A 130 -25.06 5.75 -3.93
C ARG A 130 -24.80 5.72 -5.43
N ARG A 131 -23.53 5.66 -5.86
CA ARG A 131 -23.06 5.61 -7.24
C ARG A 131 -21.73 4.87 -7.31
N ILE A 132 -21.44 4.22 -8.43
CA ILE A 132 -20.10 3.65 -8.66
C ILE A 132 -19.07 4.76 -8.81
N THR A 133 -17.99 4.69 -8.04
CA THR A 133 -16.85 5.59 -8.15
C THR A 133 -16.00 5.14 -9.34
N PRO A 134 -15.83 5.94 -10.41
CA PRO A 134 -15.02 5.54 -11.54
C PRO A 134 -13.53 5.43 -11.13
N ALA A 135 -12.82 4.47 -11.71
CA ALA A 135 -11.37 4.39 -11.56
C ALA A 135 -10.73 5.76 -11.87
N PRO A 136 -9.78 6.23 -11.03
CA PRO A 136 -9.10 7.49 -11.28
C PRO A 136 -8.44 7.45 -12.65
N ARG A 137 -8.62 8.51 -13.43
CA ARG A 137 -8.01 8.61 -14.76
C ARG A 137 -6.50 8.49 -14.60
N ALA A 138 -5.87 7.69 -15.47
CA ALA A 138 -4.42 7.63 -15.52
C ALA A 138 -3.88 9.07 -15.64
N PRO A 139 -2.97 9.49 -14.73
CA PRO A 139 -2.45 10.86 -14.77
C PRO A 139 -1.80 11.09 -16.14
N ARG A 140 -2.22 12.15 -16.82
CA ARG A 140 -1.63 12.54 -18.09
C ARG A 140 -0.17 12.87 -17.85
N ARG A 141 0.72 12.24 -18.61
CA ARG A 141 2.14 12.59 -18.60
C ARG A 141 2.34 13.75 -19.56
N ALA A 142 2.65 14.92 -19.01
CA ALA A 142 3.15 16.02 -19.81
C ALA A 142 4.66 15.80 -20.02
N PRO A 143 5.19 15.95 -21.25
CA PRO A 143 6.62 15.99 -21.46
C PRO A 143 7.17 17.19 -20.70
N GLN A 144 7.84 16.92 -19.58
CA GLN A 144 8.60 17.91 -18.84
C GLN A 144 10.02 17.95 -19.41
N ASN A 145 10.62 19.14 -19.46
CA ASN A 145 12.02 19.26 -19.85
C ASN A 145 12.88 18.51 -18.80
N ARG A 146 13.42 17.35 -19.17
CA ARG A 146 14.25 16.52 -18.29
C ARG A 146 15.38 17.33 -17.64
N GLY A 147 16.00 18.24 -18.40
CA GLY A 147 17.07 19.11 -17.88
C GLY A 147 16.61 20.10 -16.80
N PHE A 148 15.35 20.51 -16.79
CA PHE A 148 14.80 21.35 -15.71
C PHE A 148 14.56 20.52 -14.44
N ALA A 149 13.96 19.33 -14.59
CA ALA A 149 13.72 18.42 -13.46
C ALA A 149 15.03 17.97 -12.81
N ASP A 150 16.02 17.59 -13.62
CA ASP A 150 17.35 17.18 -13.13
C ASP A 150 18.01 18.31 -12.34
N ARG A 151 18.05 19.54 -12.90
CA ARG A 151 18.61 20.71 -12.19
C ARG A 151 17.87 21.03 -10.90
N ALA A 152 16.54 20.95 -10.90
CA ALA A 152 15.73 21.18 -9.71
C ALA A 152 15.96 20.10 -8.62
N ALA A 153 16.32 18.87 -9.02
CA ALA A 153 16.58 17.77 -8.10
C ALA A 153 17.98 17.78 -7.48
N ILE A 154 18.99 18.41 -8.12
CA ILE A 154 20.37 18.43 -7.63
C ILE A 154 20.47 18.96 -6.20
N ALA A 155 19.96 20.17 -5.94
CA ALA A 155 20.15 20.81 -4.63
C ALA A 155 19.47 20.03 -3.47
N PRO A 156 18.20 19.58 -3.59
CA PRO A 156 17.59 18.72 -2.58
C PRO A 156 18.30 17.37 -2.38
N ALA A 157 18.77 16.75 -3.46
CA ALA A 157 19.47 15.47 -3.40
C ALA A 157 20.80 15.60 -2.65
N THR A 158 21.63 16.56 -3.03
CA THR A 158 22.91 16.86 -2.37
C THR A 158 22.68 17.24 -0.91
N SER A 159 21.73 18.14 -0.64
CA SER A 159 21.40 18.54 0.74
C SER A 159 20.95 17.37 1.62
N THR A 160 20.26 16.38 1.05
CA THR A 160 19.82 15.19 1.78
C THR A 160 20.99 14.26 2.10
N VAL A 161 21.88 14.01 1.13
CA VAL A 161 23.10 13.21 1.36
C VAL A 161 23.99 13.89 2.39
N ASP A 162 24.20 15.20 2.28
CA ASP A 162 25.03 15.98 3.21
C ASP A 162 24.42 15.99 4.61
N GLY A 163 23.10 16.21 4.70
CA GLY A 163 22.37 16.26 5.97
C GLY A 163 22.41 14.92 6.71
N VAL A 164 22.19 13.81 6.01
CA VAL A 164 22.33 12.47 6.59
C VAL A 164 23.77 12.18 6.97
N THR A 165 24.75 12.55 6.13
CA THR A 165 26.18 12.35 6.45
C THR A 165 26.55 13.05 7.76
N ARG A 166 26.21 14.34 7.88
CA ARG A 166 26.45 15.11 9.11
C ARG A 166 25.75 14.54 10.33
N LEU A 167 24.54 13.98 10.16
CA LEU A 167 23.83 13.33 11.25
C LEU A 167 24.55 12.06 11.72
N VAL A 168 25.04 11.23 10.79
CA VAL A 168 25.80 10.02 11.17
C VAL A 168 27.12 10.42 11.82
N ASP A 169 27.84 11.41 11.28
CA ASP A 169 29.08 11.94 11.88
C ASP A 169 28.83 12.50 13.28
N LEU A 170 27.69 13.17 13.50
CA LEU A 170 27.31 13.65 14.83
C LEU A 170 27.10 12.50 15.81
N CYS A 171 26.47 11.40 15.38
CA CYS A 171 26.24 10.24 16.24
C CYS A 171 27.53 9.43 16.53
N ASP A 172 28.63 9.66 15.79
CA ASP A 172 29.93 9.09 16.13
C ASP A 172 30.55 9.76 17.37
N VAL A 173 30.21 11.03 17.63
CA VAL A 173 30.84 11.84 18.69
C VAL A 173 29.88 12.27 19.80
N GLU A 174 28.58 12.27 19.54
CA GLU A 174 27.55 12.72 20.48
C GLU A 174 26.45 11.67 20.68
N LEU A 175 25.93 11.63 21.90
CA LEU A 175 24.80 10.77 22.25
C LEU A 175 23.49 11.45 21.87
N VAL A 176 22.78 10.86 20.91
CA VAL A 176 21.47 11.34 20.48
C VAL A 176 20.37 10.46 21.06
N ALA A 177 19.58 10.99 21.99
CA ALA A 177 18.55 10.22 22.67
C ALA A 177 17.34 9.93 21.75
N CYS A 178 16.87 8.68 21.73
CA CYS A 178 15.65 8.27 21.05
C CYS A 178 14.88 7.19 21.84
N ARG A 179 13.65 7.49 22.28
CA ARG A 179 12.75 6.52 22.93
C ARG A 179 11.51 6.33 22.04
N GLY A 180 11.53 5.29 21.21
CA GLY A 180 10.52 5.10 20.15
C GLY A 180 10.58 6.15 19.03
N GLY A 181 11.68 6.90 18.95
CA GLY A 181 11.90 8.04 18.06
C GLY A 181 12.64 9.19 18.75
N VAL A 182 13.09 10.17 17.99
CA VAL A 182 13.74 11.38 18.53
C VAL A 182 12.65 12.34 19.04
N GLY A 183 12.69 12.64 20.34
CA GLY A 183 11.74 13.55 20.97
C GLY A 183 11.88 15.00 20.48
N LEU A 184 10.84 15.83 20.63
CA LEU A 184 10.81 17.19 20.07
C LEU A 184 11.97 18.09 20.52
N ARG A 185 12.36 18.02 21.80
CA ARG A 185 13.49 18.78 22.34
C ARG A 185 14.81 18.37 21.67
N GLU A 186 15.04 17.07 21.57
CA GLU A 186 16.25 16.54 20.93
C GLU A 186 16.25 16.81 19.42
N LEU A 187 15.09 16.74 18.78
CA LEU A 187 14.94 17.10 17.38
C LEU A 187 15.28 18.56 17.10
N ARG A 188 14.87 19.50 17.96
CA ARG A 188 15.22 20.92 17.85
C ARG A 188 16.71 21.15 18.02
N ARG A 189 17.34 20.43 18.96
CA ARG A 189 18.79 20.45 19.15
C ARG A 189 19.50 19.98 17.88
N LEU A 190 19.13 18.82 17.35
CA LEU A 190 19.68 18.30 16.09
C LEU A 190 19.47 19.26 14.92
N ALA A 191 18.27 19.83 14.79
CA ALA A 191 17.96 20.80 13.74
C ALA A 191 18.86 22.04 13.82
N GLY A 192 19.13 22.54 15.03
CA GLY A 192 20.10 23.62 15.26
C GLY A 192 21.52 23.25 14.86
N VAL A 193 22.01 22.08 15.29
CA VAL A 193 23.38 21.60 14.98
C VAL A 193 23.56 21.37 13.48
N LEU A 194 22.59 20.70 12.84
CA LEU A 194 22.62 20.37 11.42
C LEU A 194 22.24 21.56 10.51
N ARG A 195 21.84 22.70 11.10
CA ARG A 195 21.36 23.91 10.41
C ARG A 195 20.22 23.62 9.43
N ALA A 196 19.24 22.85 9.88
CA ALA A 196 18.05 22.47 9.12
C ALA A 196 16.78 22.75 9.93
N ASP A 197 15.62 22.70 9.29
CA ASP A 197 14.34 22.72 10.00
C ASP A 197 14.03 21.36 10.64
N GLU A 198 13.09 21.34 11.60
CA GLU A 198 12.68 20.12 12.30
C GLU A 198 12.12 19.05 11.33
N GLY A 199 11.48 19.46 10.23
CA GLY A 199 10.89 18.56 9.25
C GLY A 199 11.96 17.79 8.47
N ARG A 200 12.95 18.50 7.92
CA ARG A 200 14.11 17.89 7.25
C ARG A 200 14.94 17.03 8.20
N THR A 201 15.18 17.50 9.41
CA THR A 201 15.95 16.75 10.41
C THR A 201 15.26 15.42 10.76
N ARG A 202 13.94 15.44 10.98
CA ARG A 202 13.15 14.23 11.23
C ARG A 202 13.21 13.27 10.05
N LEU A 203 13.15 13.80 8.83
CA LEU A 203 13.32 13.01 7.62
C LEU A 203 14.70 12.34 7.58
N TRP A 204 15.79 13.08 7.81
CA TRP A 204 17.15 12.52 7.78
C TRP A 204 17.34 11.41 8.82
N VAL A 205 16.81 11.57 10.04
CA VAL A 205 16.80 10.51 11.06
C VAL A 205 16.06 9.28 10.56
N GLY A 206 14.85 9.44 10.03
CA GLY A 206 14.06 8.32 9.53
C GLY A 206 14.73 7.59 8.37
N LEU A 207 15.33 8.33 7.43
CA LEU A 207 16.10 7.77 6.32
C LEU A 207 17.34 7.01 6.82
N ALA A 208 18.09 7.57 7.77
CA ALA A 208 19.29 6.94 8.31
C ALA A 208 18.97 5.63 9.03
N VAL A 209 17.87 5.58 9.79
CA VAL A 209 17.42 4.35 10.46
C VAL A 209 16.92 3.31 9.44
N GLU A 210 16.07 3.70 8.48
CA GLU A 210 15.53 2.75 7.48
C GLU A 210 16.55 2.27 6.43
N ALA A 211 17.58 3.08 6.17
CA ALA A 211 18.74 2.69 5.39
C ALA A 211 19.72 1.82 6.20
N ARG A 212 19.47 1.64 7.50
CA ARG A 212 20.35 0.95 8.47
C ARG A 212 21.74 1.58 8.51
N LEU A 213 21.82 2.90 8.43
CA LEU A 213 23.03 3.67 8.73
C LEU A 213 23.10 3.93 10.24
N LEU A 214 21.97 4.29 10.84
CA LEU A 214 21.83 4.39 12.30
C LEU A 214 20.97 3.25 12.84
N ALA A 215 21.28 2.79 14.05
CA ALA A 215 20.45 1.88 14.83
C ALA A 215 20.04 2.55 16.15
N VAL A 216 18.99 2.02 16.78
CA VAL A 216 18.61 2.41 18.14
C VAL A 216 19.20 1.38 19.11
N ASP A 217 20.11 1.83 19.97
CA ASP A 217 20.71 1.02 21.03
C ASP A 217 20.57 1.74 22.38
N ASP A 218 20.08 1.04 23.40
CA ASP A 218 19.74 1.58 24.73
C ASP A 218 19.03 2.96 24.69
N GLY A 219 18.08 3.12 23.76
CA GLY A 219 17.34 4.36 23.57
C GLY A 219 18.19 5.53 23.03
N ARG A 220 19.22 5.23 22.23
CA ARG A 220 20.10 6.21 21.58
C ARG A 220 20.36 5.84 20.13
N LEU A 221 20.60 6.82 19.28
CA LEU A 221 21.04 6.58 17.91
C LEU A 221 22.54 6.31 17.90
N VAL A 222 22.94 5.20 17.27
CA VAL A 222 24.33 4.80 17.10
C VAL A 222 24.63 4.46 15.64
N PRO A 223 25.80 4.84 15.10
CA PRO A 223 26.24 4.41 13.78
C PRO A 223 26.39 2.89 13.68
N THR A 224 26.08 2.34 12.51
CA THR A 224 26.24 0.91 12.22
C THR A 224 27.46 0.67 11.34
N VAL A 225 27.87 -0.60 11.20
CA VAL A 225 28.91 -1.01 10.25
C VAL A 225 28.63 -0.60 8.79
N ARG A 226 27.36 -0.36 8.42
CA ARG A 226 26.98 0.05 7.07
C ARG A 226 27.29 1.53 6.80
N SER A 227 27.39 2.35 7.86
CA SER A 227 27.67 3.77 7.76
C SER A 227 28.99 4.07 7.06
N ASP A 228 30.03 3.31 7.37
CA ASP A 228 31.37 3.59 6.84
C ASP A 228 31.45 3.28 5.35
N GLY A 229 30.91 2.13 4.93
CA GLY A 229 30.79 1.79 3.52
C GLY A 229 29.94 2.79 2.74
N TRP A 230 28.85 3.29 3.35
CA TRP A 230 28.02 4.33 2.74
C TRP A 230 28.77 5.68 2.64
N ARG A 231 29.49 6.10 3.68
CA ARG A 231 30.33 7.32 3.71
C ARG A 231 31.55 7.25 2.79
N ALA A 232 31.98 6.06 2.38
CA ALA A 232 33.04 5.90 1.37
C ALA A 232 32.50 5.89 -0.07
N ALA A 233 31.20 5.65 -0.27
CA ALA A 233 30.59 5.53 -1.59
C ALA A 233 30.47 6.88 -2.32
N SER A 234 30.22 6.82 -3.63
CA SER A 234 29.96 8.03 -4.43
C SER A 234 28.69 8.75 -3.97
N PRO A 235 28.52 10.06 -4.19
CA PRO A 235 27.28 10.77 -3.84
C PRO A 235 26.02 10.16 -4.48
N ALA A 236 26.14 9.62 -5.70
CA ALA A 236 25.04 8.96 -6.40
C ALA A 236 24.63 7.66 -5.70
N ASP A 237 25.61 6.84 -5.30
CA ASP A 237 25.34 5.60 -4.57
C ASP A 237 24.76 5.87 -3.18
N ARG A 238 25.26 6.90 -2.50
CA ARG A 238 24.71 7.34 -1.22
C ARG A 238 23.25 7.73 -1.34
N LEU A 239 22.93 8.55 -2.33
CA LEU A 239 21.56 8.96 -2.61
C LEU A 239 20.68 7.75 -2.96
N ALA A 240 21.18 6.80 -3.75
CA ALA A 240 20.44 5.60 -4.13
C ALA A 240 20.02 4.77 -2.91
N VAL A 241 20.92 4.61 -1.93
CA VAL A 241 20.61 3.91 -0.66
C VAL A 241 19.48 4.61 0.10
N LEU A 242 19.51 5.94 0.20
CA LEU A 242 18.46 6.72 0.87
C LEU A 242 17.12 6.66 0.09
N ALA A 243 17.17 6.79 -1.22
CA ALA A 243 16.00 6.73 -2.10
C ALA A 243 15.32 5.35 -2.05
N GLN A 244 16.09 4.27 -1.92
CA GLN A 244 15.55 2.92 -1.72
C GLN A 244 14.97 2.71 -0.33
N ALA A 245 15.43 3.44 0.69
CA ALA A 245 14.91 3.37 2.05
C ALA A 245 13.58 4.10 2.21
N TRP A 246 13.41 5.23 1.53
CA TRP A 246 12.22 6.07 1.61
C TRP A 246 10.88 5.33 1.53
N PRO A 247 10.64 4.40 0.58
CA PRO A 247 9.34 3.74 0.45
C PRO A 247 9.00 2.82 1.64
N ARG A 248 10.01 2.37 2.40
CA ARG A 248 9.85 1.54 3.60
C ARG A 248 9.61 2.36 4.86
N MET A 249 9.82 3.67 4.82
CA MET A 249 9.58 4.53 5.97
C MET A 249 8.11 4.50 6.35
N THR A 250 7.81 4.18 7.60
CA THR A 250 6.44 4.15 8.14
C THR A 250 5.79 5.55 8.19
N TRP A 251 6.59 6.63 8.21
CA TRP A 251 6.14 8.02 8.21
C TRP A 251 6.15 8.66 6.81
N VAL A 252 5.16 9.52 6.53
CA VAL A 252 5.10 10.35 5.32
C VAL A 252 5.51 11.79 5.67
N PRO A 253 6.64 12.29 5.16
CA PRO A 253 7.06 13.67 5.37
C PRO A 253 6.06 14.66 4.76
N GLY A 254 5.65 15.67 5.54
CA GLY A 254 4.78 16.76 5.08
C GLY A 254 3.36 16.78 5.65
N ARG A 255 2.89 15.74 6.36
CA ARG A 255 1.69 15.83 7.21
C ARG A 255 2.10 15.84 8.67
N GLN A 256 1.83 16.93 9.38
CA GLN A 256 1.85 16.89 10.85
C GLN A 256 0.80 15.86 11.29
N ARG A 257 1.26 14.83 12.00
CA ARG A 257 0.38 13.82 12.61
C ARG A 257 -0.28 14.47 13.83
N PRO A 258 -1.63 14.51 13.93
CA PRO A 258 -2.28 14.82 15.19
C PRO A 258 -1.84 13.77 16.23
N ALA A 259 -1.53 14.20 17.45
CA ALA A 259 -0.99 13.34 18.51
C ALA A 259 -1.86 12.12 18.84
N ALA A 260 -3.15 12.14 18.46
CA ALA A 260 -4.15 11.12 18.77
C ALA A 260 -4.29 9.99 17.72
N ALA A 261 -3.50 9.97 16.64
CA ALA A 261 -3.59 8.87 15.68
C ALA A 261 -3.00 7.58 16.26
N GLU A 262 -3.86 6.61 16.55
CA GLU A 262 -3.48 5.22 16.82
C GLU A 262 -2.50 4.70 15.75
N PRO A 263 -1.66 3.71 16.07
CA PRO A 263 -0.79 3.05 15.11
C PRO A 263 -1.63 2.32 14.05
N SER A 264 -2.09 3.06 13.04
CA SER A 264 -2.63 2.51 11.80
C SER A 264 -1.56 1.62 11.18
N SER A 265 -1.95 0.39 10.85
CA SER A 265 -1.05 -0.69 10.47
C SER A 265 -0.10 -0.25 9.36
N SER A 266 1.19 -0.48 9.59
CA SER A 266 2.33 -0.25 8.67
C SER A 266 2.07 -0.73 7.23
N ASP A 267 1.26 -1.77 7.08
CA ASP A 267 0.96 -2.46 5.83
C ASP A 267 0.19 -1.58 4.81
N SER A 268 -0.72 -0.71 5.26
CA SER A 268 -1.50 0.16 4.38
C SER A 268 -0.68 1.30 3.77
N GLY A 269 0.26 1.85 4.55
CA GLY A 269 1.19 2.89 4.08
C GLY A 269 2.19 2.34 3.07
N ASP A 270 2.76 1.17 3.36
CA ASP A 270 3.73 0.49 2.50
C ASP A 270 3.11 0.05 1.17
N ARG A 271 1.89 -0.53 1.18
CA ARG A 271 1.14 -0.89 -0.03
C ARG A 271 0.79 0.33 -0.90
N THR A 272 0.46 1.47 -0.26
CA THR A 272 0.16 2.71 -0.99
C THR A 272 1.41 3.26 -1.69
N ARG A 273 2.57 3.24 -1.01
CA ARG A 273 3.85 3.73 -1.57
C ARG A 273 4.39 2.83 -2.69
N LEU A 274 4.41 1.52 -2.48
CA LEU A 274 4.79 0.54 -3.51
C LEU A 274 3.87 0.64 -4.73
N GLY A 275 2.56 0.68 -4.53
CA GLY A 275 1.59 0.77 -5.63
C GLY A 275 1.67 2.07 -6.44
N LEU A 276 2.06 3.19 -5.83
CA LEU A 276 2.32 4.45 -6.55
C LEU A 276 3.60 4.35 -7.39
N LEU A 277 4.70 3.89 -6.80
CA LEU A 277 5.99 3.78 -7.47
C LEU A 277 5.98 2.74 -8.60
N GLU A 278 5.38 1.57 -8.40
CA GLU A 278 5.25 0.55 -9.45
C GLU A 278 4.39 1.04 -10.62
N ARG A 279 3.33 1.82 -10.34
CA ARG A 279 2.53 2.44 -11.39
C ARG A 279 3.33 3.47 -12.19
N TYR A 280 4.24 4.22 -11.58
CA TYR A 280 5.12 5.13 -12.30
C TYR A 280 6.29 4.44 -13.01
N ALA A 281 6.80 3.33 -12.47
CA ALA A 281 7.88 2.57 -13.09
C ALA A 281 7.44 1.87 -14.38
N ARG A 282 6.22 1.33 -14.43
CA ARG A 282 5.64 0.72 -15.66
C ARG A 282 5.27 1.73 -16.74
N LEU A 283 5.37 3.00 -16.41
CA LEU A 283 5.04 4.08 -17.28
C LEU A 283 6.32 4.53 -18.06
N GLY A 284 7.52 4.42 -17.50
CA GLY A 284 8.78 4.62 -18.25
C GLY A 284 9.04 3.54 -19.30
#